data_AF-A0A9E4BGS3-F1
#
_entry.id   AF-A0A9E4BGS3-F1
#
_cell.length_a   1.000
_cell.length_b   1.000
_cell.length_c   1.000
_cell.angle_alpha   90.00
_cell.angle_beta   90.00
_cell.angle_gamma   90.00
#
_symmetry.space_group_name_H-M   'P 1'
#
loop_
_entity.id
_entity.type
_entity.pdbx_description
1 polymer ?
#
loop_
_entity_poly.entity_id
_entity_poly.type
_entity_poly.pdbx_seq_one_letter_code
_entity_poly.pdbx_strand_id
1 'polypeptide(L)'
;HRRRLLRIAETLIDADPDEGISTDELMGVSGLSAEGVRSALYDLERLGIASNDTVLTAFVHAGVARNSLKRFDEAAELETALIAQMREAAPDMGKEDTSILHLRVAAQTLRDEGVDDPLPERLWRILRSIAGDGRGEGSLGVRRRDAETVQVTLRREWSDLEELAARRREGAKCLLDHLLACLPPGSRGTDLLAETTLGKLLEAITSDLFLKSRNPERLLHHALLWLHDQEVIRLNKGLAVFRPAMTIRLEEERRGFANADFAPLDFHYKG
;
A
#
# COMPACT_ATOMS: atom_id res chain seq x y z
N HIS A 1 -17.21 31.93 7.28
CA HIS A 1 -16.60 30.70 6.74
C HIS A 1 -15.08 30.81 6.59
N ARG A 2 -14.54 31.53 5.58
CA ARG A 2 -13.08 31.67 5.33
C ARG A 2 -12.22 32.02 6.55
N ARG A 3 -12.63 33.00 7.37
CA ARG A 3 -11.91 33.38 8.61
C ARG A 3 -11.82 32.25 9.65
N ARG A 4 -12.78 31.30 9.66
CA ARG A 4 -12.77 30.15 10.58
C ARG A 4 -11.87 29.04 10.04
N LEU A 5 -11.85 28.83 8.71
CA LEU A 5 -10.91 27.93 8.02
C LEU A 5 -9.46 28.36 8.24
N LEU A 6 -9.17 29.66 8.11
CA LEU A 6 -7.83 30.21 8.36
C LEU A 6 -7.36 29.97 9.79
N ARG A 7 -8.22 30.21 10.79
CA ARG A 7 -7.87 29.90 12.19
C ARG A 7 -7.57 28.44 12.43
N ILE A 8 -8.36 27.54 11.85
CA ILE A 8 -8.08 26.10 11.92
C ILE A 8 -6.72 25.80 11.29
N ALA A 9 -6.45 26.32 10.08
CA ALA A 9 -5.16 26.11 9.42
C ALA A 9 -3.98 26.70 10.21
N GLU A 10 -4.10 27.90 10.77
CA GLU A 10 -3.09 28.54 11.63
C GLU A 10 -2.79 27.70 12.87
N THR A 11 -3.82 27.26 13.60
CA THR A 11 -3.64 26.38 14.78
C THR A 11 -2.96 25.06 14.42
N LEU A 12 -3.30 24.51 13.26
CA LEU A 12 -2.68 23.28 12.79
C LEU A 12 -1.19 23.51 12.44
N ILE A 13 -0.84 24.66 11.83
CA ILE A 13 0.54 25.02 11.45
C ILE A 13 1.42 25.31 12.66
N ASP A 14 0.87 25.96 13.68
CA ASP A 14 1.60 26.39 14.88
C ASP A 14 1.83 25.25 15.89
N ALA A 15 1.14 24.11 15.73
CA ALA A 15 1.30 22.98 16.62
C ALA A 15 2.62 22.24 16.40
N ASP A 16 3.17 21.70 17.48
CA ASP A 16 4.34 20.83 17.40
C ASP A 16 4.01 19.58 16.55
N PRO A 17 4.85 19.20 15.57
CA PRO A 17 4.63 18.01 14.75
C PRO A 17 4.43 16.70 15.54
N ASP A 18 4.92 16.63 16.78
CA ASP A 18 4.77 15.48 17.67
C ASP A 18 3.53 15.60 18.59
N GLU A 19 2.82 16.73 18.59
CA GLU A 19 1.64 16.99 19.41
C GLU A 19 0.33 16.87 18.59
N GLY A 20 -0.54 15.94 18.99
CA GLY A 20 -1.82 15.73 18.33
C GLY A 20 -2.87 16.76 18.78
N ILE A 21 -3.44 17.52 17.84
CA ILE A 21 -4.51 18.48 18.14
C ILE A 21 -5.86 17.78 18.24
N SER A 22 -6.58 18.02 19.33
CA SER A 22 -7.90 17.43 19.55
C SER A 22 -9.01 18.15 18.78
N THR A 23 -10.12 17.45 18.52
CA THR A 23 -11.29 18.09 17.89
C THR A 23 -11.90 19.17 18.79
N ASP A 24 -11.85 19.00 20.11
CA ASP A 24 -12.37 19.97 21.08
C ASP A 24 -11.56 21.27 21.08
N GLU A 25 -10.24 21.17 20.90
CA GLU A 25 -9.34 22.31 20.77
C GLU A 25 -9.62 23.10 19.48
N LEU A 26 -9.79 22.40 18.35
CA LEU A 26 -10.19 23.03 17.09
C LEU A 26 -11.57 23.69 17.18
N MET A 27 -12.51 23.10 17.92
CA MET A 27 -13.81 23.73 18.21
C MET A 27 -13.63 25.02 19.02
N GLY A 28 -12.75 25.01 20.02
CA GLY A 28 -12.43 26.17 20.85
C GLY A 28 -11.89 27.35 20.05
N VAL A 29 -10.90 27.11 19.17
CA VAL A 29 -10.25 28.19 18.40
C VAL A 29 -11.11 28.68 17.22
N SER A 30 -11.86 27.78 16.58
CA SER A 30 -12.68 28.11 15.40
C SER A 30 -14.09 28.60 15.72
N GLY A 31 -14.60 28.29 16.93
CA GLY A 31 -15.99 28.52 17.32
C GLY A 31 -17.00 27.70 16.52
N LEU A 32 -16.57 26.57 15.93
CA LEU A 32 -17.42 25.65 15.17
C LEU A 32 -17.90 24.50 16.06
N SER A 33 -19.04 23.91 15.69
CA SER A 33 -19.46 22.62 16.23
C SER A 33 -18.56 21.50 15.71
N ALA A 34 -18.60 20.32 16.33
CA ALA A 34 -17.85 19.14 15.86
C ALA A 34 -18.15 18.77 14.39
N GLU A 35 -19.37 19.02 13.92
CA GLU A 35 -19.74 18.84 12.51
C GLU A 35 -19.17 19.95 11.61
N GLY A 36 -19.18 21.19 12.10
CA GLY A 36 -18.56 22.33 11.42
C GLY A 36 -17.03 22.19 11.28
N VAL A 37 -16.35 21.67 12.31
CA VAL A 37 -14.90 21.35 12.25
C VAL A 37 -14.64 20.27 11.21
N ARG A 38 -15.44 19.20 11.17
CA ARG A 38 -15.33 18.15 10.14
C ARG A 38 -15.50 18.69 8.72
N SER A 39 -16.53 19.51 8.50
CA SER A 39 -16.74 20.18 7.21
C SER A 39 -15.60 21.13 6.85
N ALA A 40 -15.01 21.82 7.84
CA ALA A 40 -13.89 22.72 7.62
C ALA A 40 -12.60 21.96 7.26
N LEU A 41 -12.31 20.85 7.95
CA LEU A 41 -11.19 19.96 7.61
C LEU A 41 -11.36 19.35 6.21
N TYR A 42 -12.59 18.97 5.84
CA TYR A 42 -12.91 18.50 4.49
C TYR A 42 -12.72 19.59 3.42
N ASP A 43 -13.10 20.83 3.72
CA ASP A 43 -12.83 21.97 2.83
C ASP A 43 -11.31 22.22 2.68
N LEU A 44 -10.54 22.15 3.76
CA LEU A 44 -9.07 22.27 3.73
C LEU A 44 -8.40 21.13 2.96
N GLU A 45 -8.96 19.91 3.03
CA GLU A 45 -8.53 18.76 2.25
C GLU A 45 -8.81 18.94 0.75
N ARG A 46 -10.01 19.41 0.38
CA ARG A 46 -10.34 19.75 -1.01
C ARG A 46 -9.48 20.87 -1.58
N LEU A 47 -9.00 21.77 -0.73
CA LEU A 47 -8.09 22.85 -1.10
C LEU A 47 -6.61 22.41 -1.10
N GLY A 48 -6.30 21.17 -0.69
CA GLY A 48 -4.94 20.63 -0.64
C GLY A 48 -4.08 21.13 0.52
N ILE A 49 -4.67 21.84 1.49
CA ILE A 49 -3.98 22.50 2.61
C ILE A 49 -3.71 21.52 3.76
N ALA A 50 -4.67 20.65 4.05
CA ALA A 50 -4.55 19.61 5.07
C ALA A 50 -4.90 18.24 4.49
N SER A 51 -4.32 17.17 5.02
CA SER A 51 -4.60 15.79 4.61
C SER A 51 -4.90 14.98 5.85
N ASN A 52 -6.14 14.52 6.03
CA ASN A 52 -6.49 13.58 7.10
C ASN A 52 -6.31 12.13 6.61
N ASP A 53 -5.15 11.87 6.03
CA ASP A 53 -4.87 10.63 5.32
C ASP A 53 -3.79 9.87 6.07
N THR A 54 -3.86 8.55 6.02
CA THR A 54 -2.90 7.71 6.72
C THR A 54 -1.59 7.70 5.96
N VAL A 55 -0.54 8.24 6.58
CA VAL A 55 0.82 8.21 6.02
C VAL A 55 1.32 6.77 5.94
N LEU A 56 1.88 6.43 4.78
CA LEU A 56 2.50 5.14 4.51
C LEU A 56 3.94 5.38 4.04
N THR A 57 4.87 4.64 4.65
CA THR A 57 6.25 4.59 4.21
C THR A 57 6.63 3.17 3.81
N ALA A 58 7.25 3.05 2.64
CA ALA A 58 7.70 1.79 2.08
C ALA A 58 9.13 1.93 1.57
N PHE A 59 9.93 0.91 1.80
CA PHE A 59 11.26 0.80 1.23
C PHE A 59 11.18 0.15 -0.15
N VAL A 60 11.77 0.82 -1.13
CA VAL A 60 11.83 0.40 -2.53
C VAL A 60 13.29 0.40 -3.00
N HIS A 61 13.59 -0.39 -4.02
CA HIS A 61 14.92 -0.48 -4.61
C HIS A 61 14.87 0.14 -6.01
N ALA A 62 15.73 1.12 -6.29
CA ALA A 62 15.78 1.82 -7.59
C ALA A 62 17.22 1.92 -8.10
N GLY A 63 17.42 1.87 -9.41
CA GLY A 63 18.74 2.07 -10.03
C GLY A 63 19.81 1.01 -9.69
N VAL A 64 19.41 -0.13 -9.13
CA VAL A 64 20.25 -1.30 -8.81
C VAL A 64 19.88 -2.50 -9.68
N ALA A 65 20.76 -3.52 -9.75
CA ALA A 65 20.59 -4.68 -10.63
C ALA A 65 19.29 -5.48 -10.36
N ARG A 66 18.96 -5.69 -9.08
CA ARG A 66 17.72 -6.34 -8.63
C ARG A 66 16.82 -5.33 -7.91
N ASN A 67 16.36 -4.34 -8.68
CA ASN A 67 15.45 -3.29 -8.24
C ASN A 67 14.02 -3.82 -8.00
N SER A 68 13.15 -3.00 -7.42
CA SER A 68 11.78 -3.43 -7.09
C SER A 68 10.96 -3.81 -8.33
N LEU A 69 11.15 -3.16 -9.49
CA LEU A 69 10.48 -3.56 -10.73
C LEU A 69 10.89 -4.98 -11.16
N LYS A 70 12.19 -5.28 -11.16
CA LYS A 70 12.68 -6.61 -11.50
C LYS A 70 12.15 -7.68 -10.54
N ARG A 71 12.10 -7.39 -9.24
CA ARG A 71 11.53 -8.31 -8.25
C ARG A 71 10.02 -8.53 -8.46
N PHE A 72 9.31 -7.47 -8.84
CA PHE A 72 7.90 -7.58 -9.23
C PHE A 72 7.75 -8.54 -10.40
N ASP A 73 8.53 -8.36 -11.47
CA ASP A 73 8.46 -9.20 -12.67
C ASP A 73 8.78 -10.67 -12.33
N GLU A 74 9.87 -10.91 -11.59
CA GLU A 74 10.27 -12.25 -11.11
C GLU A 74 9.16 -12.93 -10.27
N ALA A 75 8.44 -12.16 -9.43
CA ALA A 75 7.35 -12.70 -8.60
C ALA A 75 6.07 -12.94 -9.42
N ALA A 76 5.75 -12.04 -10.35
CA ALA A 76 4.59 -12.15 -11.23
C ALA A 76 4.70 -13.34 -12.20
N GLU A 77 5.90 -13.56 -12.75
CA GLU A 77 6.21 -14.70 -13.60
C GLU A 77 6.10 -16.02 -12.82
N LEU A 78 6.76 -16.09 -11.65
CA LEU A 78 6.71 -17.28 -10.80
C LEU A 78 5.28 -17.64 -10.36
N GLU A 79 4.47 -16.63 -10.02
CA GLU A 79 3.07 -16.84 -9.67
C GLU A 79 2.24 -17.36 -10.84
N THR A 80 2.42 -16.77 -12.02
CA THR A 80 1.70 -17.18 -13.23
C THR A 80 2.06 -18.62 -13.60
N ALA A 81 3.35 -18.96 -13.59
CA ALA A 81 3.83 -20.30 -13.89
C ALA A 81 3.34 -21.33 -12.86
N LEU A 82 3.35 -20.99 -11.57
CA LEU A 82 2.85 -21.89 -10.51
C LEU A 82 1.35 -22.18 -10.67
N ILE A 83 0.53 -21.17 -10.98
CA ILE A 83 -0.91 -21.35 -11.21
C ILE A 83 -1.14 -22.26 -12.43
N ALA A 84 -0.42 -22.00 -13.54
CA ALA A 84 -0.51 -22.83 -14.75
C ALA A 84 -0.14 -24.29 -14.46
N GLN A 85 0.98 -24.52 -13.77
CA GLN A 85 1.42 -25.85 -13.39
C GLN A 85 0.40 -26.57 -12.51
N MET A 86 -0.17 -25.88 -11.51
CA MET A 86 -1.20 -26.47 -10.64
C MET A 86 -2.46 -26.86 -11.43
N ARG A 87 -2.87 -26.03 -12.39
CA ARG A 87 -4.02 -26.31 -13.26
C ARG A 87 -3.76 -27.47 -14.20
N GLU A 88 -2.57 -27.56 -14.79
CA GLU A 88 -2.19 -28.69 -15.64
C GLU A 88 -2.12 -30.01 -14.88
N ALA A 89 -1.65 -29.99 -13.63
CA ALA A 89 -1.57 -31.18 -12.78
C ALA A 89 -2.95 -31.65 -12.28
N ALA A 90 -3.93 -30.75 -12.17
CA ALA A 90 -5.28 -31.05 -11.68
C ALA A 90 -6.36 -30.26 -12.47
N PRO A 91 -6.56 -30.54 -13.77
CA PRO A 91 -7.43 -29.75 -14.64
C PRO A 91 -8.92 -29.91 -14.29
N ASP A 92 -9.31 -31.07 -13.77
CA ASP A 92 -10.69 -31.38 -13.38
C ASP A 92 -11.04 -30.92 -11.95
N MET A 93 -10.10 -30.28 -11.25
CA MET A 93 -10.31 -29.78 -9.89
C MET A 93 -11.29 -28.61 -9.91
N GLY A 94 -12.45 -28.81 -9.31
CA GLY A 94 -13.48 -27.79 -9.15
C GLY A 94 -13.45 -27.13 -7.78
N LYS A 95 -14.46 -26.29 -7.51
CA LYS A 95 -14.61 -25.65 -6.21
C LYS A 95 -14.76 -26.67 -5.06
N GLU A 96 -14.04 -26.41 -3.97
CA GLU A 96 -13.85 -27.22 -2.76
C GLU A 96 -13.06 -28.52 -2.94
N ASP A 97 -12.66 -28.86 -4.16
CA ASP A 97 -11.74 -29.98 -4.37
C ASP A 97 -10.38 -29.68 -3.76
N THR A 98 -9.66 -30.74 -3.45
CA THR A 98 -8.37 -30.66 -2.77
C THR A 98 -7.33 -31.50 -3.48
N SER A 99 -6.13 -30.93 -3.64
CA SER A 99 -4.96 -31.61 -4.21
C SER A 99 -3.75 -31.46 -3.29
N ILE A 100 -2.77 -32.33 -3.47
CA ILE A 100 -1.49 -32.29 -2.77
C ILE A 100 -0.43 -31.75 -3.73
N LEU A 101 0.21 -30.66 -3.31
CA LEU A 101 1.31 -30.04 -4.02
C LEU A 101 2.62 -30.30 -3.27
N HIS A 102 3.56 -30.96 -3.94
CA HIS A 102 4.93 -31.12 -3.44
C HIS A 102 5.79 -29.94 -3.92
N LEU A 103 6.09 -29.00 -3.02
CA LEU A 103 6.76 -27.74 -3.31
C LEU A 103 8.12 -27.94 -3.98
N ARG A 104 8.88 -28.96 -3.56
CA ARG A 104 10.20 -29.27 -4.13
C ARG A 104 10.11 -29.78 -5.57
N VAL A 105 9.09 -30.59 -5.87
CA VAL A 105 8.85 -31.10 -7.23
C VAL A 105 8.35 -29.98 -8.13
N ALA A 106 7.42 -29.16 -7.62
CA ALA A 106 6.92 -27.98 -8.33
C ALA A 106 8.07 -27.00 -8.67
N ALA A 107 8.88 -26.66 -7.68
CA ALA A 107 10.09 -25.84 -7.83
C ALA A 107 11.04 -26.37 -8.91
N GLN A 108 11.31 -27.68 -8.92
CA GLN A 108 12.20 -28.29 -9.91
C GLN A 108 11.59 -28.23 -11.31
N THR A 109 10.30 -28.51 -11.45
CA THR A 109 9.60 -28.47 -12.74
C THR A 109 9.63 -27.06 -13.32
N LEU A 110 9.31 -26.04 -12.51
CA LEU A 110 9.37 -24.63 -12.93
C LEU A 110 10.79 -24.21 -13.34
N ARG A 111 11.81 -24.74 -12.65
CA ARG A 111 13.21 -24.49 -13.01
C ARG A 111 13.55 -25.09 -14.36
N ASP A 112 13.08 -26.31 -14.62
CA ASP A 112 13.30 -27.00 -15.89
C ASP A 112 12.56 -26.31 -17.05
N GLU A 113 11.46 -25.60 -16.76
CA GLU A 113 10.73 -24.73 -17.68
C GLU A 113 11.37 -23.34 -17.89
N GLY A 114 12.45 -23.04 -17.16
CA GLY A 114 13.22 -21.81 -17.33
C GLY A 114 12.81 -20.65 -16.42
N VAL A 115 11.96 -20.88 -15.41
CA VAL A 115 11.59 -19.85 -14.42
C VAL A 115 12.79 -19.55 -13.51
N ASP A 116 13.04 -18.27 -13.25
CA ASP A 116 14.17 -17.80 -12.44
C ASP A 116 13.96 -18.04 -10.93
N ASP A 117 14.88 -18.80 -10.33
CA ASP A 117 14.98 -19.05 -8.88
C ASP A 117 13.66 -19.51 -8.18
N PRO A 118 12.98 -20.57 -8.66
CA PRO A 118 11.70 -21.04 -8.11
C PRO A 118 11.91 -21.82 -6.80
N LEU A 119 12.31 -21.15 -5.72
CA LEU A 119 12.58 -21.80 -4.44
C LEU A 119 11.26 -22.26 -3.75
N PRO A 120 11.22 -23.42 -3.08
CA PRO A 120 10.02 -23.91 -2.38
C PRO A 120 9.37 -22.89 -1.43
N GLU A 121 10.19 -22.09 -0.72
CA GLU A 121 9.67 -21.03 0.17
C GLU A 121 9.08 -19.83 -0.60
N ARG A 122 9.55 -19.53 -1.83
CA ARG A 122 8.91 -18.52 -2.71
C ARG A 122 7.56 -19.01 -3.21
N LEU A 123 7.49 -20.27 -3.64
CA LEU A 123 6.22 -20.92 -4.02
C LEU A 123 5.23 -20.89 -2.85
N TRP A 124 5.69 -21.21 -1.64
CA TRP A 124 4.86 -21.15 -0.43
C TRP A 124 4.34 -19.75 -0.14
N ARG A 125 5.17 -18.71 -0.29
CA ARG A 125 4.73 -17.31 -0.14
C ARG A 125 3.65 -16.93 -1.15
N ILE A 126 3.81 -17.30 -2.42
CA ILE A 126 2.80 -17.08 -3.47
C ILE A 126 1.47 -17.76 -3.10
N LEU A 127 1.52 -19.04 -2.73
CA LEU A 127 0.32 -19.80 -2.33
C LEU A 127 -0.42 -19.14 -1.16
N ARG A 128 0.33 -18.63 -0.17
CA ARG A 128 -0.25 -17.90 0.96
C ARG A 128 -0.88 -16.59 0.53
N SER A 129 -0.26 -15.83 -0.37
CA SER A 129 -0.84 -14.59 -0.87
C SER A 129 -2.11 -14.86 -1.68
N ILE A 130 -2.14 -15.87 -2.57
CA ILE A 130 -3.36 -16.26 -3.31
C ILE A 130 -4.46 -16.77 -2.35
N ALA A 131 -4.09 -17.45 -1.27
CA ALA A 131 -5.05 -17.85 -0.24
C ALA A 131 -5.65 -16.65 0.53
N GLY A 132 -4.98 -15.50 0.51
CA GLY A 132 -5.51 -14.23 1.03
C GLY A 132 -6.37 -13.45 0.04
N ASP A 133 -6.24 -13.71 -1.27
CA ASP A 133 -6.94 -13.00 -2.34
C ASP A 133 -8.42 -13.37 -2.42
N GLY A 134 -9.30 -12.65 -1.74
CA GLY A 134 -10.73 -12.98 -1.90
C GLY A 134 -11.69 -12.31 -0.95
N ARG A 135 -12.99 -12.39 -1.27
CA ARG A 135 -14.07 -11.80 -0.45
C ARG A 135 -14.35 -12.73 0.72
N GLY A 136 -13.61 -12.55 1.81
CA GLY A 136 -13.64 -13.46 2.94
C GLY A 136 -12.61 -14.56 2.75
N GLU A 137 -13.03 -15.72 2.27
CA GLU A 137 -12.22 -16.95 2.27
C GLU A 137 -11.14 -17.04 1.17
N GLY A 138 -10.65 -15.97 0.55
CA GLY A 138 -9.56 -16.10 -0.45
C GLY A 138 -9.91 -16.89 -1.73
N SER A 139 -8.92 -17.16 -2.59
CA SER A 139 -9.08 -17.97 -3.81
C SER A 139 -8.61 -19.42 -3.63
N LEU A 140 -7.74 -19.65 -2.65
CA LEU A 140 -7.27 -20.97 -2.24
C LEU A 140 -7.43 -21.15 -0.73
N GLY A 141 -7.69 -22.38 -0.31
CA GLY A 141 -7.36 -22.88 1.02
C GLY A 141 -6.00 -23.54 0.96
N VAL A 142 -5.04 -23.11 1.79
CA VAL A 142 -3.71 -23.73 1.84
C VAL A 142 -3.42 -24.25 3.24
N ARG A 143 -2.99 -25.50 3.34
CA ARG A 143 -2.61 -26.13 4.60
C ARG A 143 -1.30 -26.88 4.42
N ARG A 144 -0.25 -26.40 5.09
CA ARG A 144 1.05 -27.08 5.12
C ARG A 144 0.91 -28.37 5.93
N ARG A 145 1.26 -29.52 5.32
CA ARG A 145 1.26 -30.83 6.00
C ARG A 145 2.64 -31.12 6.59
N ASP A 146 3.70 -30.76 5.85
CA ASP A 146 5.09 -30.87 6.28
C ASP A 146 5.96 -29.81 5.57
N ALA A 147 7.29 -29.92 5.67
CA ALA A 147 8.21 -28.94 5.08
C ALA A 147 8.09 -28.82 3.56
N GLU A 148 7.69 -29.90 2.86
CA GLU A 148 7.71 -29.97 1.39
C GLU A 148 6.33 -30.17 0.78
N THR A 149 5.33 -30.56 1.58
CA THR A 149 3.99 -30.92 1.11
C THR A 149 2.94 -29.94 1.61
N VAL A 150 2.19 -29.39 0.66
CA VAL A 150 1.08 -28.47 0.91
C VAL A 150 -0.20 -29.07 0.35
N GLN A 151 -1.25 -29.08 1.16
CA GLN A 151 -2.59 -29.34 0.69
C GLN A 151 -3.18 -28.02 0.16
N VAL A 152 -3.63 -28.04 -1.08
CA VAL A 152 -4.28 -26.92 -1.76
C VAL A 152 -5.74 -27.29 -2.01
N THR A 153 -6.65 -26.45 -1.53
CA THR A 153 -8.09 -26.57 -1.74
C THR A 153 -8.54 -25.40 -2.60
N LEU A 154 -9.17 -25.67 -3.73
CA LEU A 154 -9.60 -24.64 -4.66
C LEU A 154 -10.91 -24.04 -4.15
N ARG A 155 -10.99 -22.73 -3.92
CA ARG A 155 -12.23 -22.09 -3.39
C ARG A 155 -13.09 -21.45 -4.48
N ARG A 156 -12.62 -21.48 -5.72
CA ARG A 156 -13.18 -20.84 -6.92
C ARG A 156 -12.67 -21.56 -8.15
N GLU A 157 -13.37 -21.52 -9.28
CA GLU A 157 -12.85 -22.09 -10.52
C GLU A 157 -11.47 -21.50 -10.91
N TRP A 158 -10.66 -22.28 -11.64
CA TRP A 158 -9.31 -21.86 -12.07
C TRP A 158 -9.30 -20.49 -12.76
N SER A 159 -10.28 -20.24 -13.65
CA SER A 159 -10.39 -18.97 -14.37
C SER A 159 -10.60 -17.77 -13.45
N ASP A 160 -11.43 -17.93 -12.41
CA ASP A 160 -11.70 -16.86 -11.44
C ASP A 160 -10.46 -16.56 -10.59
N LEU A 161 -9.69 -17.59 -10.24
CA LEU A 161 -8.44 -17.45 -9.50
C LEU A 161 -7.40 -16.71 -10.35
N GLU A 162 -7.24 -17.11 -11.61
CA GLU A 162 -6.32 -16.48 -12.56
C GLU A 162 -6.66 -14.99 -12.76
N GLU A 163 -7.94 -14.65 -12.96
CA GLU A 163 -8.41 -13.27 -13.12
C GLU A 163 -8.15 -12.42 -11.86
N LEU A 164 -8.44 -12.96 -10.67
CA LEU A 164 -8.20 -12.26 -9.42
C LEU A 164 -6.71 -12.01 -9.16
N ALA A 165 -5.87 -13.03 -9.40
CA ALA A 165 -4.43 -12.92 -9.23
C ALA A 165 -3.84 -11.90 -10.22
N ALA A 166 -4.25 -11.94 -11.49
CA ALA A 166 -3.85 -10.97 -12.50
C ALA A 166 -4.22 -9.54 -12.10
N ARG A 167 -5.48 -9.33 -11.71
CA ARG A 167 -5.96 -8.01 -11.28
C ARG A 167 -5.22 -7.48 -10.05
N ARG A 168 -4.90 -8.34 -9.09
CA ARG A 168 -4.07 -7.96 -7.93
C ARG A 168 -2.67 -7.55 -8.38
N ARG A 169 -2.05 -8.29 -9.31
CA ARG A 169 -0.72 -7.94 -9.85
C ARG A 169 -0.73 -6.61 -10.59
N GLU A 170 -1.76 -6.33 -11.39
CA GLU A 170 -1.93 -5.02 -12.05
C GLU A 170 -2.07 -3.89 -11.02
N GLY A 171 -2.88 -4.10 -9.98
CA GLY A 171 -2.97 -3.17 -8.85
C GLY A 171 -1.61 -2.95 -8.17
N ALA A 172 -0.89 -4.03 -7.87
CA ALA A 172 0.44 -3.99 -7.29
C ALA A 172 1.45 -3.24 -8.18
N LYS A 173 1.38 -3.41 -9.50
CA LYS A 173 2.22 -2.68 -10.45
C LYS A 173 1.95 -1.17 -10.38
N CYS A 174 0.68 -0.78 -10.42
CA CYS A 174 0.25 0.62 -10.30
C CYS A 174 0.78 1.25 -9.01
N LEU A 175 0.64 0.55 -7.87
CA LEU A 175 1.15 1.03 -6.59
C LEU A 175 2.68 1.11 -6.54
N LEU A 176 3.38 0.14 -7.11
CA LEU A 176 4.84 0.14 -7.19
C LEU A 176 5.34 1.33 -8.01
N ASP A 177 4.70 1.62 -9.15
CA ASP A 177 5.05 2.75 -10.00
C ASP A 177 4.82 4.08 -9.27
N HIS A 178 3.73 4.20 -8.51
CA HIS A 178 3.49 5.36 -7.63
C HIS A 178 4.59 5.51 -6.57
N LEU A 179 4.95 4.43 -5.87
CA LEU A 179 6.00 4.47 -4.84
C LEU A 179 7.36 4.85 -5.42
N LEU A 180 7.70 4.37 -6.61
CA LEU A 180 8.93 4.75 -7.30
C LEU A 180 8.93 6.21 -7.75
N ALA A 181 7.76 6.74 -8.17
CA ALA A 181 7.60 8.14 -8.53
C ALA A 181 7.70 9.09 -7.32
N CYS A 182 7.45 8.60 -6.10
CA CYS A 182 7.66 9.38 -4.87
C CYS A 182 9.15 9.58 -4.51
N LEU A 183 10.08 8.87 -5.17
CA LEU A 183 11.51 9.05 -4.91
C LEU A 183 12.05 10.31 -5.60
N PRO A 184 13.08 10.97 -5.03
CA PRO A 184 13.79 12.04 -5.72
C PRO A 184 14.35 11.58 -7.07
N PRO A 185 14.36 12.44 -8.11
CA PRO A 185 14.86 12.09 -9.43
C PRO A 185 16.33 11.69 -9.36
N GLY A 186 16.67 10.58 -10.04
CA GLY A 186 18.04 10.05 -10.03
C GLY A 186 18.41 9.22 -8.80
N SER A 187 17.45 8.91 -7.91
CA SER A 187 17.69 8.03 -6.77
C SER A 187 18.19 6.65 -7.21
N ARG A 188 19.31 6.20 -6.65
CA ARG A 188 19.88 4.87 -6.87
C ARG A 188 20.31 4.27 -5.54
N GLY A 189 19.83 3.07 -5.25
CA GLY A 189 20.15 2.39 -4.01
C GLY A 189 19.16 1.28 -3.68
N THR A 190 19.49 0.56 -2.63
CA THR A 190 18.60 -0.38 -1.96
C THR A 190 17.91 0.30 -0.79
N ASP A 191 16.68 -0.10 -0.48
CA ASP A 191 15.94 0.38 0.68
C ASP A 191 15.81 1.91 0.73
N LEU A 192 15.44 2.49 -0.40
CA LEU A 192 15.08 3.90 -0.50
C LEU A 192 13.69 4.09 0.09
N LEU A 193 13.55 5.06 1.00
CA LEU A 193 12.29 5.35 1.65
C LEU A 193 11.39 6.15 0.71
N ALA A 194 10.31 5.54 0.24
CA ALA A 194 9.21 6.22 -0.43
C ALA A 194 8.13 6.55 0.60
N GLU A 195 7.70 7.81 0.63
CA GLU A 195 6.64 8.30 1.49
C GLU A 195 5.43 8.70 0.66
N THR A 196 4.25 8.23 1.08
CA THR A 196 2.97 8.50 0.43
C THR A 196 1.85 8.41 1.48
N THR A 197 0.61 8.48 1.02
CA THR A 197 -0.58 8.31 1.86
C THR A 197 -1.52 7.26 1.24
N LEU A 198 -2.39 6.65 2.06
CA LEU A 198 -3.34 5.63 1.57
C LEU A 198 -4.31 6.19 0.53
N GLY A 199 -4.80 7.41 0.71
CA GLY A 199 -5.65 8.12 -0.25
C GLY A 199 -4.97 8.37 -1.59
N LYS A 200 -3.68 8.76 -1.61
CA LYS A 200 -2.91 8.88 -2.87
C LYS A 200 -2.78 7.54 -3.60
N LEU A 201 -2.55 6.46 -2.87
CA LEU A 201 -2.47 5.11 -3.44
C LEU A 201 -3.85 4.64 -3.96
N LEU A 202 -4.93 4.99 -3.24
CA LEU A 202 -6.29 4.71 -3.68
C LEU A 202 -6.66 5.52 -4.92
N GLU A 203 -6.25 6.79 -4.99
CA GLU A 203 -6.40 7.65 -6.16
C GLU A 203 -5.67 7.08 -7.38
N ALA A 204 -4.45 6.58 -7.21
CA ALA A 204 -3.71 5.89 -8.26
C ALA A 204 -4.48 4.68 -8.82
N ILE A 205 -5.07 3.84 -7.95
CA ILE A 205 -5.88 2.68 -8.37
C ILE A 205 -7.19 3.09 -9.05
N THR A 206 -7.86 4.12 -8.53
CA THR A 206 -9.20 4.53 -9.02
C THR A 206 -9.14 5.36 -10.31
N SER A 207 -8.02 6.03 -10.54
CA SER A 207 -7.74 6.76 -11.79
C SER A 207 -7.48 5.82 -12.96
N ASP A 208 -6.99 4.60 -12.68
CA ASP A 208 -6.82 3.56 -13.69
C ASP A 208 -8.18 2.94 -14.07
N LEU A 209 -8.58 3.14 -15.33
CA LEU A 209 -9.85 2.66 -15.87
C LEU A 209 -9.95 1.14 -15.89
N PHE A 210 -8.83 0.42 -16.00
CA PHE A 210 -8.79 -1.04 -16.02
C PHE A 210 -8.88 -1.63 -14.61
N LEU A 211 -8.35 -0.92 -13.61
CA LEU A 211 -8.39 -1.35 -12.22
C LEU A 211 -9.71 -1.04 -11.50
N LYS A 212 -10.59 -0.22 -12.10
CA LYS A 212 -11.91 0.15 -11.54
C LYS A 212 -12.66 -1.06 -11.00
N SER A 213 -12.62 -1.21 -9.69
CA SER A 213 -13.23 -2.31 -8.96
C SER A 213 -14.39 -1.81 -8.13
N ARG A 214 -15.32 -2.72 -7.80
CA ARG A 214 -16.38 -2.41 -6.84
C ARG A 214 -15.85 -2.03 -5.46
N ASN A 215 -14.63 -2.45 -5.10
CA ASN A 215 -14.03 -2.27 -3.77
C ASN A 215 -12.54 -1.92 -3.89
N PRO A 216 -12.18 -0.69 -4.30
CA PRO A 216 -10.81 -0.30 -4.59
C PRO A 216 -9.89 -0.33 -3.36
N GLU A 217 -10.40 -0.01 -2.17
CA GLU A 217 -9.66 -0.09 -0.90
C GLU A 217 -9.11 -1.49 -0.61
N ARG A 218 -9.87 -2.51 -1.02
CA ARG A 218 -9.44 -3.88 -0.80
C ARG A 218 -8.42 -4.35 -1.83
N LEU A 219 -8.56 -3.91 -3.08
CA LEU A 219 -7.54 -4.14 -4.09
C LEU A 219 -6.22 -3.49 -3.65
N LEU A 220 -6.28 -2.25 -3.15
CA LEU A 220 -5.15 -1.54 -2.54
C LEU A 220 -4.48 -2.39 -1.45
N HIS A 221 -5.26 -2.87 -0.48
CA HIS A 221 -4.72 -3.64 0.64
C HIS A 221 -4.04 -4.94 0.20
N HIS A 222 -4.69 -5.71 -0.67
CA HIS A 222 -4.13 -6.97 -1.17
C HIS A 222 -2.91 -6.76 -2.07
N ALA A 223 -2.91 -5.72 -2.89
CA ALA A 223 -1.78 -5.35 -3.73
C ALA A 223 -0.56 -4.95 -2.88
N LEU A 224 -0.75 -4.11 -1.86
CA LEU A 224 0.33 -3.72 -0.94
C LEU A 224 0.88 -4.92 -0.16
N LEU A 225 0.00 -5.78 0.33
CA LEU A 225 0.38 -7.02 1.02
C LEU A 225 1.18 -7.93 0.10
N TRP A 226 0.72 -8.14 -1.12
CA TRP A 226 1.43 -8.97 -2.09
C TRP A 226 2.81 -8.41 -2.42
N LEU A 227 2.95 -7.10 -2.67
CA LEU A 227 4.26 -6.47 -2.88
C LEU A 227 5.21 -6.68 -1.70
N HIS A 228 4.67 -6.63 -0.47
CA HIS A 228 5.45 -6.84 0.73
C HIS A 228 5.86 -8.31 0.91
N ASP A 229 4.90 -9.23 0.82
CA ASP A 229 5.11 -10.67 1.00
C ASP A 229 6.07 -11.23 -0.06
N GLN A 230 6.01 -10.72 -1.29
CA GLN A 230 6.92 -11.10 -2.37
C GLN A 230 8.28 -10.37 -2.31
N GLU A 231 8.56 -9.61 -1.24
CA GLU A 231 9.82 -8.87 -1.04
C GLU A 231 10.16 -7.86 -2.16
N VAL A 232 9.13 -7.42 -2.88
CA VAL A 232 9.22 -6.37 -3.91
C VAL A 232 9.46 -5.02 -3.24
N ILE A 233 8.73 -4.78 -2.15
CA ILE A 233 8.88 -3.63 -1.26
C ILE A 233 8.92 -4.11 0.20
N ARG A 234 9.32 -3.24 1.12
CA ARG A 234 9.21 -3.49 2.55
C ARG A 234 8.46 -2.36 3.25
N LEU A 235 7.31 -2.66 3.84
CA LEU A 235 6.54 -1.67 4.60
C LEU A 235 7.24 -1.38 5.94
N ASN A 236 7.43 -0.10 6.29
CA ASN A 236 8.30 0.29 7.41
C ASN A 236 7.69 0.02 8.80
N LYS A 237 6.35 0.05 8.94
CA LYS A 237 5.69 -0.03 10.27
C LYS A 237 4.67 -1.16 10.44
N GLY A 238 4.63 -2.15 9.55
CA GLY A 238 3.60 -3.20 9.54
C GLY A 238 2.17 -2.62 9.42
N LEU A 239 1.19 -3.44 9.09
CA LEU A 239 -0.21 -2.97 8.98
C LEU A 239 -0.81 -2.48 10.32
N ALA A 240 -0.14 -2.72 11.44
CA ALA A 240 -0.70 -2.55 12.79
C ALA A 240 -0.64 -1.11 13.32
N VAL A 241 0.00 -0.17 12.62
CA VAL A 241 0.10 1.23 13.05
C VAL A 241 -0.27 2.17 11.91
N PHE A 242 -1.44 1.97 11.33
CA PHE A 242 -2.12 3.02 10.57
C PHE A 242 -2.76 3.99 11.55
N ARG A 243 -1.98 4.99 11.97
CA ARG A 243 -2.53 6.11 12.73
C ARG A 243 -2.95 7.18 11.72
N PRO A 244 -4.21 7.67 11.76
CA PRO A 244 -4.56 8.90 11.09
C PRO A 244 -3.62 9.99 11.60
N ALA A 245 -2.87 10.62 10.71
CA ALA A 245 -2.02 11.75 11.02
C ALA A 245 -2.46 12.88 10.09
N MET A 246 -2.88 14.01 10.65
CA MET A 246 -3.29 15.13 9.84
C MET A 246 -2.03 15.86 9.36
N THR A 247 -1.73 15.77 8.07
CA THR A 247 -0.52 16.38 7.46
C THR A 247 -0.87 17.70 6.81
N ILE A 248 -0.18 18.78 7.17
CA ILE A 248 -0.36 20.10 6.54
C ILE A 248 0.72 20.26 5.48
N ARG A 249 0.32 20.73 4.30
CA ARG A 249 1.27 21.02 3.21
C ARG A 249 1.59 22.51 3.24
N LEU A 250 2.80 22.84 3.68
CA LEU A 250 3.35 24.18 3.54
C LEU A 250 4.11 24.25 2.22
N GLU A 251 3.78 25.20 1.35
CA GLU A 251 4.63 25.50 0.19
C GLU A 251 5.94 26.14 0.67
N GLU A 252 7.09 25.71 0.15
CA GLU A 252 8.39 26.34 0.42
C GLU A 252 8.42 27.74 -0.21
N GLU A 253 7.94 28.76 0.50
CA GLU A 253 8.21 30.14 0.12
C GLU A 253 9.71 30.42 0.30
N ARG A 254 10.42 30.71 -0.81
CA ARG A 254 11.76 31.31 -0.81
C ARG A 254 11.71 32.79 -0.40
N ARG A 255 11.10 33.09 0.74
CA ARG A 255 11.16 34.42 1.37
C ARG A 255 12.07 34.32 2.58
N GLY A 256 13.11 35.15 2.62
CA GLY A 256 13.88 35.35 3.84
C GLY A 256 12.97 35.96 4.90
N PHE A 257 13.03 35.42 6.12
CA PHE A 257 12.27 35.91 7.26
C PHE A 257 12.51 37.42 7.46
N ALA A 258 11.43 38.19 7.56
CA ALA A 258 11.48 39.62 7.88
C ALA A 258 11.19 39.82 9.38
N ASN A 259 11.61 40.96 9.94
CA ASN A 259 11.39 41.27 11.36
C ASN A 259 9.91 41.24 11.80
N ALA A 260 8.96 41.32 10.86
CA ALA A 260 7.52 41.20 11.14
C ALA A 260 7.08 39.75 11.46
N ASP A 261 7.84 38.75 11.01
CA ASP A 261 7.52 37.32 11.21
C ASP A 261 7.86 36.84 12.63
N PHE A 262 8.62 37.63 13.38
CA PHE A 262 8.95 37.38 14.80
C PHE A 262 7.99 38.05 15.79
N ALA A 263 6.97 38.77 15.31
CA ALA A 263 5.96 39.39 16.16
C ALA A 263 5.24 38.41 17.12
N PRO A 264 5.01 37.12 16.76
CA PRO A 264 4.42 36.15 17.70
C PRO A 264 5.34 35.76 18.85
N LEU A 265 6.67 35.79 18.67
CA LEU A 265 7.63 35.43 19.74
C LEU A 265 7.71 36.47 20.86
N ASP A 266 7.43 37.75 20.55
CA ASP A 266 7.56 38.86 21.52
C ASP A 266 6.46 38.83 22.60
N PHE A 267 5.34 38.14 22.33
CA PHE A 267 4.28 37.89 23.32
C PHE A 267 4.65 36.81 24.34
N HIS A 268 5.58 35.91 24.02
CA HIS A 268 5.93 34.78 24.88
C HIS A 268 7.04 35.08 25.91
N TYR A 269 7.83 36.15 25.71
CA TYR A 269 8.91 36.57 26.61
C TYR A 269 8.52 37.72 27.57
N LYS A 270 7.24 38.10 27.59
CA LYS A 270 6.66 39.03 28.58
C LYS A 270 5.54 38.36 29.37
N GLY A 271 5.87 37.25 30.01
CA GLY A 271 5.10 36.58 31.05
C GLY A 271 6.04 36.08 32.14
#